data_AF-A0A7C8FY03-F1
#
_entry.id   AF-A0A7C8FY03-F1
#
_cell.length_a   1.000
_cell.length_b   1.000
_cell.length_c   1.000
_cell.angle_alpha   90.00
_cell.angle_beta   90.00
_cell.angle_gamma   90.00
#
_symmetry.space_group_name_H-M   'P 1'
#
loop_
_entity.id
_entity.type
_entity.pdbx_description
1 polymer ?
#
loop_
_entity_poly.entity_id
_entity_poly.type
_entity_poly.pdbx_seq_one_letter_code
_entity_poly.pdbx_strand_id
1 'polypeptide(L)'
;MISAATEQLITSIVGLLASGVIGFLIAQVKNLTKYQRARLIIDKASAREHIKTAYQKYVIDGKKMSISTYDELLEEYEAYKLLGGNGTGERYMNEIKALKPYLIID
;
A
#
# COMPACT_ATOMS: atom_id res chain seq x y z
N MET A 1 4.90 -28.78 -51.65
CA MET A 1 5.83 -28.81 -50.49
C MET A 1 6.33 -27.40 -50.28
N ILE A 2 6.14 -26.84 -49.10
CA ILE A 2 6.72 -25.54 -48.74
C ILE A 2 8.24 -25.73 -48.70
N SER A 3 9.02 -24.80 -49.26
CA SER A 3 10.47 -24.94 -49.25
C SER A 3 10.99 -24.82 -47.80
N ALA A 4 12.06 -25.53 -47.46
CA ALA A 4 12.69 -25.42 -46.14
C ALA A 4 13.04 -23.97 -45.77
N ALA A 5 13.38 -23.14 -46.77
CA ALA A 5 13.63 -21.71 -46.59
C ALA A 5 12.36 -20.94 -46.18
N THR A 6 11.20 -21.30 -46.72
CA THR A 6 9.92 -20.68 -46.39
C THR A 6 9.44 -21.09 -44.98
N GLU A 7 9.64 -22.35 -44.57
CA GLU A 7 9.34 -22.80 -43.19
C GLU A 7 10.24 -22.11 -42.15
N GLN A 8 11.53 -21.97 -42.46
CA GLN A 8 12.48 -21.28 -41.58
C GLN A 8 12.15 -19.79 -41.44
N LEU A 9 11.68 -19.15 -42.52
CA LEU A 9 11.25 -17.75 -42.52
C LEU A 9 9.98 -17.55 -41.70
N ILE A 10 8.97 -18.43 -41.85
CA ILE A 10 7.74 -18.41 -41.04
C ILE A 10 8.08 -18.61 -39.55
N THR A 11 8.91 -19.60 -39.23
CA THR A 11 9.29 -19.90 -37.85
C THR A 11 10.03 -18.73 -37.19
N SER A 12 10.89 -18.04 -37.95
CA SER A 12 11.62 -16.87 -37.48
C SER A 12 10.69 -15.68 -37.21
N ILE A 13 9.71 -15.43 -38.10
CA ILE A 13 8.71 -14.37 -37.90
C ILE A 13 7.84 -14.68 -36.67
N VAL A 14 7.38 -15.92 -36.53
CA VAL A 14 6.59 -16.35 -35.36
C VAL A 14 7.41 -16.21 -34.07
N GLY A 15 8.69 -16.58 -34.08
CA GLY A 15 9.59 -16.42 -32.94
C GLY A 15 9.78 -14.95 -32.52
N LEU A 16 9.93 -14.04 -33.49
CA LEU A 16 10.05 -12.61 -33.23
C LEU A 16 8.75 -12.03 -32.64
N LEU A 17 7.60 -12.39 -33.19
CA LEU A 17 6.30 -11.96 -32.68
C LEU A 17 6.05 -12.48 -31.26
N ALA A 18 6.31 -13.76 -31.00
CA ALA A 18 6.17 -14.36 -29.68
C ALA A 18 7.07 -13.67 -28.64
N SER A 19 8.34 -13.41 -28.99
CA SER A 19 9.28 -12.72 -28.11
C SER A 19 8.86 -11.28 -27.82
N GLY A 20 8.34 -10.56 -28.82
CA GLY A 20 7.81 -9.21 -28.65
C GLY A 20 6.62 -9.15 -27.70
N VAL A 21 5.67 -10.09 -27.83
CA VAL A 21 4.51 -10.19 -26.93
C VAL A 21 4.94 -10.50 -25.50
N ILE A 22 5.86 -11.44 -25.29
CA ILE A 22 6.39 -11.77 -23.95
C ILE A 22 7.09 -10.55 -23.34
N GLY A 23 7.93 -9.84 -24.10
CA GLY A 23 8.60 -8.63 -23.65
C GLY A 23 7.61 -7.52 -23.23
N PHE A 24 6.57 -7.31 -24.03
CA PHE A 24 5.50 -6.37 -23.72
C PHE A 24 4.74 -6.73 -22.43
N LEU A 25 4.38 -8.00 -22.24
CA LEU A 25 3.71 -8.47 -21.03
C LEU A 25 4.59 -8.28 -19.78
N ILE A 26 5.88 -8.60 -19.85
CA ILE A 26 6.82 -8.38 -18.74
C ILE A 26 6.93 -6.89 -18.39
N ALA A 27 6.99 -6.00 -19.39
CA ALA A 27 7.01 -4.56 -19.17
C ALA A 27 5.73 -4.06 -18.48
N GLN A 28 4.57 -4.54 -18.91
CA GLN A 28 3.28 -4.22 -18.28
C GLN A 28 3.22 -4.69 -16.82
N VAL A 29 3.65 -5.93 -16.52
CA VAL A 29 3.70 -6.46 -15.15
C VAL A 29 4.62 -5.62 -14.26
N LYS A 30 5.79 -5.22 -14.77
CA LYS A 30 6.72 -4.35 -14.03
C LYS A 30 6.10 -2.97 -13.74
N ASN A 31 5.38 -2.39 -14.70
CA ASN A 31 4.71 -1.11 -14.52
C ASN A 31 3.57 -1.19 -13.49
N LEU A 32 2.74 -2.24 -13.57
CA LEU A 32 1.71 -2.52 -12.56
C LEU A 32 2.31 -2.65 -11.16
N THR A 33 3.46 -3.34 -11.04
CA THR A 33 4.16 -3.50 -9.77
C THR A 33 4.69 -2.17 -9.22
N LYS A 34 5.22 -1.28 -10.09
CA LYS A 34 5.65 0.07 -9.69
C LYS A 34 4.48 0.91 -9.17
N TYR A 35 3.35 0.87 -9.88
CA TYR A 35 2.15 1.60 -9.47
C TYR A 35 1.61 1.11 -8.13
N GLN A 36 1.51 -0.21 -7.94
CA GLN A 36 1.08 -0.81 -6.68
C GLN A 36 2.02 -0.44 -5.53
N ARG A 37 3.34 -0.45 -5.76
CA ARG A 37 4.32 0.00 -4.76
C ARG A 37 4.16 1.48 -4.40
N ALA A 38 3.96 2.34 -5.39
CA ALA A 38 3.73 3.76 -5.15
C ALA A 38 2.48 3.99 -4.31
N ARG A 39 1.37 3.30 -4.64
CA ARG A 39 0.13 3.37 -3.88
C ARG A 39 0.31 2.87 -2.44
N LEU A 40 1.00 1.74 -2.25
CA LEU A 40 1.32 1.23 -0.91
C LEU A 40 2.13 2.24 -0.08
N ILE A 41 3.11 2.91 -0.69
CA ILE A 41 3.90 3.95 0.00
C ILE A 41 3.03 5.13 0.39
N ILE A 42 2.14 5.59 -0.51
CA ILE A 42 1.22 6.72 -0.25
C ILE A 42 0.23 6.36 0.86
N ASP A 43 -0.44 5.21 0.76
CA ASP A 43 -1.44 4.75 1.72
C ASP A 43 -0.80 4.59 3.12
N LYS A 44 0.41 4.02 3.17
CA LYS A 44 1.19 3.89 4.40
C LYS A 44 1.58 5.26 4.99
N ALA A 45 2.00 6.20 4.15
CA ALA A 45 2.37 7.54 4.59
C ALA A 45 1.15 8.31 5.11
N SER A 46 0.00 8.18 4.44
CA SER A 46 -1.27 8.79 4.86
C SER A 46 -1.71 8.26 6.21
N ALA A 47 -1.76 6.92 6.37
CA ALA A 47 -2.13 6.31 7.64
C ALA A 47 -1.18 6.70 8.79
N ARG A 48 0.14 6.80 8.49
CA ARG A 48 1.11 7.29 9.48
C ARG A 48 0.84 8.73 9.90
N GLU A 49 0.51 9.61 8.96
CA GLU A 49 0.22 11.01 9.28
C GLU A 49 -1.07 11.10 10.11
N HIS A 50 -2.10 10.33 9.80
CA HIS A 50 -3.32 10.26 10.61
C HIS A 50 -3.03 9.86 12.05
N ILE A 51 -2.24 8.79 12.27
CA ILE A 51 -1.82 8.35 13.60
C ILE A 51 -1.04 9.46 14.33
N LYS A 52 -0.14 10.15 13.63
CA LYS A 52 0.65 11.26 14.19
C LYS A 52 -0.23 12.46 14.55
N THR A 53 -1.20 12.81 13.70
CA THR A 53 -2.17 13.88 13.96
C THR A 53 -3.05 13.53 15.15
N ALA A 54 -3.52 12.29 15.25
CA ALA A 54 -4.25 11.80 16.42
C ALA A 54 -3.38 11.90 17.69
N TYR A 55 -2.12 11.47 17.61
CA TYR A 55 -1.18 11.60 18.72
C TYR A 55 -1.02 13.06 19.17
N GLN A 56 -0.78 13.99 18.24
CA GLN A 56 -0.70 15.41 18.58
C GLN A 56 -1.98 15.90 19.27
N LYS A 57 -3.14 15.58 18.68
CA LYS A 57 -4.43 16.08 19.14
C LYS A 57 -4.84 15.55 20.52
N TYR A 58 -4.63 14.26 20.77
CA TYR A 58 -5.19 13.57 21.92
C TYR A 58 -4.16 13.32 23.03
N VAL A 59 -2.89 13.17 22.68
CA VAL A 59 -1.81 12.97 23.66
C VAL A 59 -1.16 14.28 24.04
N ILE A 60 -0.73 15.10 23.06
CA ILE A 60 0.00 16.34 23.34
C ILE A 60 -0.98 17.46 23.74
N ASP A 61 -1.99 17.72 22.92
CA ASP A 61 -2.94 18.81 23.16
C ASP A 61 -4.00 18.44 24.22
N GLY A 62 -4.04 17.16 24.65
CA GLY A 62 -4.95 16.67 25.69
C GLY A 62 -6.44 16.74 25.34
N LYS A 63 -6.80 16.79 24.05
CA LYS A 63 -8.21 16.79 23.64
C LYS A 63 -8.84 15.41 23.90
N LYS A 64 -10.16 15.39 24.03
CA LYS A 64 -10.93 14.15 24.20
C LYS A 64 -11.30 13.53 22.85
N MET A 65 -11.35 12.20 22.80
CA MET A 65 -11.71 11.41 21.62
C MET A 65 -13.06 10.73 21.87
N SER A 66 -13.94 10.69 20.85
CA SER A 66 -15.12 9.83 20.92
C SER A 66 -14.73 8.36 20.75
N ILE A 67 -15.61 7.44 21.18
CA ILE A 67 -15.41 6.01 20.96
C ILE A 67 -15.34 5.70 19.46
N SER A 68 -16.22 6.28 18.65
CA SER A 68 -16.23 6.06 17.19
C SER A 68 -14.89 6.44 16.54
N THR A 69 -14.34 7.61 16.87
CA THR A 69 -13.04 8.05 16.33
C THR A 69 -11.90 7.16 16.81
N TYR A 70 -12.01 6.60 18.02
CA TYR A 70 -11.02 5.64 18.50
C TYR A 70 -11.05 4.34 17.72
N ASP A 71 -12.25 3.80 17.47
CA ASP A 71 -12.42 2.57 16.71
C ASP A 71 -11.94 2.75 15.27
N GLU A 72 -12.29 3.86 14.62
CA GLU A 72 -11.77 4.23 13.30
C GLU A 72 -10.23 4.31 13.29
N LEU A 73 -9.64 4.93 14.31
CA LEU A 73 -8.18 5.04 14.44
C LEU A 73 -7.52 3.66 14.66
N LEU A 74 -8.19 2.74 15.36
CA LEU A 74 -7.70 1.37 15.52
C LEU A 74 -7.71 0.62 14.19
N GLU A 75 -8.78 0.72 13.41
CA GLU A 75 -8.87 0.11 12.08
C GLU A 75 -7.78 0.67 11.14
N GLU A 76 -7.59 1.98 11.13
CA GLU A 76 -6.51 2.62 10.35
C GLU A 76 -5.11 2.13 10.80
N TYR A 77 -4.91 1.94 12.11
CA TYR A 77 -3.66 1.41 12.64
C TYR A 77 -3.41 -0.04 12.22
N GLU A 78 -4.45 -0.88 12.18
CA GLU A 78 -4.35 -2.25 11.67
C GLU A 78 -3.99 -2.25 10.18
N ALA A 79 -4.66 -1.43 9.38
CA ALA A 79 -4.32 -1.25 7.96
C ALA A 79 -2.86 -0.78 7.79
N TYR A 80 -2.41 0.18 8.60
CA TYR A 80 -1.03 0.65 8.61
C TYR A 80 -0.03 -0.47 8.94
N LYS A 81 -0.35 -1.36 9.89
CA LYS A 81 0.48 -2.54 10.20
C LYS A 81 0.56 -3.50 9.03
N LEU A 82 -0.57 -3.78 8.36
CA LEU A 82 -0.61 -4.63 7.16
C LEU A 82 0.21 -4.07 6.00
N LEU A 83 0.31 -2.73 5.88
CA LEU A 83 1.18 -2.04 4.91
C LEU A 83 2.66 -2.01 5.33
N GLY A 84 3.04 -2.75 6.37
CA GLY A 84 4.41 -2.88 6.85
C GLY A 84 4.86 -1.71 7.73
N GLY A 85 3.98 -1.21 8.60
CA GLY A 85 4.19 -0.08 9.51
C GLY A 85 5.58 0.00 10.18
N ASN A 86 5.94 1.19 10.65
CA ASN A 86 7.20 1.46 11.34
C ASN A 86 7.03 1.65 12.85
N GLY A 87 8.15 1.56 13.59
CA GLY A 87 8.18 1.69 15.05
C GLY A 87 7.76 3.06 15.59
N THR A 88 7.84 4.14 14.80
CA THR A 88 7.37 5.46 15.23
C THR A 88 5.84 5.51 15.34
N GLY A 89 5.13 4.98 14.34
CA GLY A 89 3.66 4.91 14.36
C GLY A 89 3.16 3.98 15.47
N GLU A 90 3.87 2.87 15.71
CA GLU A 90 3.55 1.97 16.82
C GLU A 90 3.70 2.65 18.19
N ARG A 91 4.76 3.43 18.39
CA ARG A 91 4.94 4.20 19.64
C ARG A 91 3.78 5.18 19.86
N TYR A 92 3.42 5.96 18.84
CA TYR A 92 2.30 6.90 18.94
C TYR A 92 0.99 6.21 19.29
N MET A 93 0.67 5.10 18.60
CA MET A 93 -0.57 4.38 18.88
C MET A 93 -0.57 3.77 20.29
N ASN A 94 0.57 3.27 20.78
CA ASN A 94 0.66 2.71 22.13
C ASN A 94 0.40 3.79 23.20
N GLU A 95 0.90 5.00 23.02
CA GLU A 95 0.64 6.12 23.92
C GLU A 95 -0.84 6.55 23.88
N ILE A 96 -1.45 6.61 22.68
CA ILE A 96 -2.90 6.86 22.53
C ILE A 96 -3.72 5.79 23.26
N LYS A 97 -3.36 4.51 23.11
CA LYS A 97 -4.04 3.39 23.78
C LYS A 97 -3.92 3.47 25.31
N ALA A 98 -2.76 3.88 25.82
CA ALA A 98 -2.51 4.00 27.25
C ALA A 98 -3.38 5.09 27.91
N LEU A 99 -3.68 6.16 27.16
CA LEU A 99 -4.49 7.28 27.64
C LEU A 99 -5.96 6.95 27.88
N LYS A 100 -6.50 5.90 27.24
CA LYS A 100 -7.94 5.56 27.27
C LYS A 100 -8.82 6.81 27.07
N PRO A 101 -8.70 7.53 25.93
CA PRO A 101 -9.27 8.87 25.75
C PRO A 101 -10.81 8.93 25.65
N TYR A 102 -11.51 7.81 25.86
CA TYR A 102 -12.97 7.67 25.78
C TYR A 102 -13.64 8.39 26.96
N LEU A 103 -13.92 9.68 26.78
CA LEU A 103 -14.63 10.48 27.77
C LEU A 103 -15.62 11.42 27.07
N ILE A 104 -16.49 10.87 26.21
CA ILE A 104 -17.80 11.44 25.91
C ILE A 104 -18.78 10.27 25.83
N ILE A 105 -19.55 10.12 26.92
CA ILE A 105 -20.81 9.38 26.98
C ILE A 105 -21.84 10.43 26.59
N ASP A 106 -22.27 10.45 25.32
CA ASP A 106 -23.49 11.14 24.91
C ASP A 106 -24.32 10.13 24.11
#